data_AF-A0A819IPQ7-F1
#
_entry.id   AF-A0A819IPQ7-F1
#
_cell.length_a   1.000
_cell.length_b   1.000
_cell.length_c   1.000
_cell.angle_alpha   90.00
_cell.angle_beta   90.00
_cell.angle_gamma   90.00
#
_symmetry.space_group_name_H-M   'P 1'
#
loop_
_entity.id
_entity.type
_entity.pdbx_description
1 polymer ?
#
loop_
_entity_poly.entity_id
_entity_poly.type
_entity_poly.pdbx_seq_one_letter_code
_entity_poly.pdbx_strand_id
1 'polypeptide(L)'
;MKLTDANSNRHVSYKQTIIAVIVVTISMVFSVCLWWILQRHPSTFVDKTMKKECPTCLKSTTTTTTATTTITATTTSTTTTTTTTATTTTATTTTTITATTTSTTTTTTTTTTTTTTTTTTTTTTTTTTTTTTTTTTTTTTTTTTTTTTTTTTRTATTKIAIPEIPVNARWEQSGVTVAGGNGEGDVTDQLSNPEGLFIDDDEKTVVIADWGNHRIVQWKVGNRSGHVIAGGNGQGSRLDQLDRPTDVLIDKETDSLIICDRWNRRIARWSRRTGANQGEILINNIFCRGLAMDDERYLYVSDTNKHEVRRYQMGDKNGTLVAGGKGPGAGLNQLKMPAYLFVDRQQSVYVSDMENNRVMKWNKGATEGIIIAGSQDYGNARTQSIHPSGLIVDSLGTLYIVETANDRVMRWTQGAKQGIIIVGGNGKGKEANQFEHPRGLSFDRQGNLYVVDENNNRVQRFSIQ
;
A
#
# COMPACT_ATOMS: atom_id res chain seq x y z
N MET A 1 -32.61 -41.16 64.87
CA MET A 1 -33.20 -41.96 63.77
C MET A 1 -33.85 -40.97 62.82
N LYS A 2 -33.39 -40.94 61.55
CA LYS A 2 -34.04 -40.51 60.28
C LYS A 2 -35.50 -40.02 60.39
N LEU A 3 -36.04 -39.01 59.68
CA LEU A 3 -35.76 -38.39 58.37
C LEU A 3 -36.68 -37.15 58.19
N THR A 4 -36.20 -36.20 57.35
CA THR A 4 -36.90 -35.36 56.34
C THR A 4 -37.89 -34.24 56.68
N ASP A 5 -37.45 -33.05 56.21
CA ASP A 5 -38.12 -32.08 55.33
C ASP A 5 -39.26 -31.21 55.85
N ALA A 6 -38.94 -29.91 55.98
CA ALA A 6 -39.88 -28.81 56.03
C ALA A 6 -39.53 -27.77 54.95
N ASN A 7 -40.59 -27.39 54.24
CA ASN A 7 -40.70 -26.40 53.20
C ASN A 7 -40.50 -24.95 53.71
N SER A 8 -40.16 -24.06 52.78
CA SER A 8 -40.41 -22.61 52.78
C SER A 8 -39.74 -21.70 53.82
N ASN A 9 -38.92 -20.76 53.35
CA ASN A 9 -38.82 -19.41 53.92
C ASN A 9 -38.40 -18.39 52.84
N ARG A 10 -39.39 -17.70 52.28
CA ARG A 10 -39.29 -16.35 51.67
C ARG A 10 -40.14 -15.41 52.54
N HIS A 11 -39.79 -14.12 52.51
CA HIS A 11 -40.23 -12.98 53.35
C HIS A 11 -39.24 -12.72 54.50
N VAL A 12 -38.70 -11.51 54.70
CA VAL A 12 -39.32 -10.18 54.76
C VAL A 12 -38.26 -9.10 54.48
N SER A 13 -38.60 -8.05 53.71
CA SER A 13 -38.47 -6.63 54.13
C SER A 13 -38.84 -5.69 52.98
N TYR A 14 -40.14 -5.38 52.90
CA TYR A 14 -40.68 -4.16 52.30
C TYR A 14 -40.75 -3.12 53.41
N LYS A 15 -40.16 -1.93 53.22
CA LYS A 15 -40.49 -0.73 53.99
C LYS A 15 -40.98 0.36 53.04
N GLN A 16 -42.24 0.72 53.23
CA GLN A 16 -42.92 1.90 52.67
C GLN A 16 -42.40 3.17 53.34
N THR A 17 -42.28 4.26 52.58
CA THR A 17 -42.89 5.55 52.91
C THR A 17 -43.24 6.28 51.60
N ILE A 18 -44.54 6.52 51.41
CA ILE A 18 -45.14 7.36 50.37
C ILE A 18 -45.35 8.75 50.99
N ILE A 19 -45.12 9.84 50.24
CA ILE A 19 -45.95 11.06 50.11
C ILE A 19 -45.15 12.19 49.42
N ALA A 20 -45.83 12.87 48.48
CA ALA A 20 -45.53 14.14 47.80
C ALA A 20 -44.77 14.09 46.46
N VAL A 21 -45.57 13.98 45.40
CA VAL A 21 -45.30 14.39 44.01
C VAL A 21 -45.67 15.88 43.87
N ILE A 22 -45.13 16.53 42.84
CA ILE A 22 -45.60 17.74 42.11
C ILE A 22 -44.76 19.03 42.33
N VAL A 23 -44.29 19.56 41.19
CA VAL A 23 -43.80 20.93 40.86
C VAL A 23 -42.31 21.23 41.04
N VAL A 24 -41.52 21.11 39.96
CA VAL A 24 -40.41 22.04 39.68
C VAL A 24 -40.44 22.41 38.20
N THR A 25 -41.11 23.52 37.88
CA THR A 25 -40.96 24.29 36.64
C THR A 25 -41.18 25.78 36.97
N ILE A 26 -40.43 26.66 36.29
CA ILE A 26 -40.63 28.14 36.13
C ILE A 26 -40.09 28.96 37.33
N SER A 27 -39.01 29.76 37.24
CA SER A 27 -38.69 30.95 36.41
C SER A 27 -39.39 32.25 36.84
N MET A 28 -38.59 33.32 36.94
CA MET A 28 -38.93 34.75 37.07
C MET A 28 -39.39 35.29 38.44
N VAL A 29 -39.17 36.53 38.88
CA VAL A 29 -38.41 37.77 38.48
C VAL A 29 -38.69 38.75 39.65
N PHE A 30 -37.74 39.60 40.05
CA PHE A 30 -37.91 41.03 40.44
C PHE A 30 -36.48 41.56 40.71
N SER A 31 -35.99 42.63 40.08
CA SER A 31 -36.56 43.98 40.13
C SER A 31 -36.25 44.83 38.90
N VAL A 32 -37.11 45.81 38.68
CA VAL A 32 -37.29 46.66 37.49
C VAL A 32 -36.88 48.09 37.81
N CYS A 33 -36.22 48.76 36.85
CA CYS A 33 -36.34 50.18 36.43
C CYS A 33 -35.17 50.44 35.46
N LEU A 34 -35.28 50.97 34.24
CA LEU A 34 -36.20 51.97 33.72
C LEU A 34 -36.23 51.89 32.17
N TRP A 35 -37.43 51.64 31.66
CA TRP A 35 -38.09 52.09 30.43
C TRP A 35 -37.32 52.83 29.28
N TRP A 36 -37.41 52.22 28.08
CA TRP A 36 -37.78 52.79 26.76
C TRP A 36 -37.36 54.22 26.37
N ILE A 37 -36.70 54.36 25.21
CA ILE A 37 -37.18 55.18 24.06
C ILE A 37 -36.30 54.98 22.80
N LEU A 38 -36.99 54.67 21.69
CA LEU A 38 -36.69 54.89 20.26
C LEU A 38 -35.63 54.05 19.50
N GLN A 39 -36.15 53.14 18.68
CA GLN A 39 -35.66 52.84 17.32
C GLN A 39 -35.79 54.08 16.42
N ARG A 40 -34.82 54.32 15.51
CA ARG A 40 -35.01 54.61 14.06
C ARG A 40 -33.66 54.84 13.35
N HIS A 41 -33.54 54.23 12.17
CA HIS A 41 -32.48 54.33 11.14
C HIS A 41 -32.31 55.77 10.54
N PRO A 42 -31.60 55.97 9.41
CA PRO A 42 -30.16 55.83 9.08
C PRO A 42 -29.61 57.14 8.44
N SER A 43 -28.33 57.20 8.05
CA SER A 43 -27.82 57.74 6.73
C SER A 43 -26.38 58.30 6.76
N THR A 44 -25.59 57.78 5.80
CA THR A 44 -24.56 58.43 4.95
C THR A 44 -23.77 59.64 5.43
N PHE A 45 -22.43 59.58 5.30
CA PHE A 45 -21.67 60.59 4.55
C PHE A 45 -20.30 60.05 4.09
N VAL A 46 -19.98 60.34 2.84
CA VAL A 46 -18.71 60.10 2.14
C VAL A 46 -17.87 61.37 2.27
N ASP A 47 -16.56 61.28 2.52
CA ASP A 47 -15.63 62.16 1.79
C ASP A 47 -14.21 61.57 1.63
N LYS A 48 -13.68 61.81 0.44
CA LYS A 48 -12.34 61.53 -0.05
C LYS A 48 -11.38 62.64 0.43
N THR A 49 -10.08 62.35 0.53
CA THR A 49 -9.03 63.18 -0.10
C THR A 49 -7.67 62.48 -0.06
N MET A 50 -6.85 62.82 -1.05
CA MET A 50 -5.67 62.12 -1.54
C MET A 50 -4.32 62.71 -1.05
N LYS A 51 -3.31 61.83 -1.01
CA LYS A 51 -1.88 61.94 -1.44
C LYS A 51 -1.04 63.21 -1.17
N LYS A 52 0.16 63.00 -0.59
CA LYS A 52 1.53 63.14 -1.19
C LYS A 52 2.62 62.99 -0.09
N GLU A 53 3.45 61.94 -0.16
CA GLU A 53 4.90 61.93 -0.53
C GLU A 53 5.87 62.66 0.42
N CYS A 54 6.79 61.91 1.06
CA CYS A 54 8.26 62.10 0.96
C CYS A 54 9.05 60.91 1.60
N PRO A 55 10.29 60.61 1.14
CA PRO A 55 10.99 59.34 1.37
C PRO A 55 12.15 59.42 2.38
N THR A 56 12.82 58.29 2.58
CA THR A 56 14.10 58.02 3.29
C THR A 56 14.04 57.68 4.78
N CYS A 57 14.24 56.40 5.08
CA CYS A 57 15.07 55.99 6.21
C CYS A 57 15.62 54.59 5.94
N LEU A 58 16.93 54.48 5.74
CA LEU A 58 17.67 53.22 5.81
C LEU A 58 17.49 52.62 7.21
N LYS A 59 17.24 51.31 7.29
CA LYS A 59 17.79 50.44 8.35
C LYS A 59 17.73 48.98 7.95
N SER A 60 18.66 48.25 8.54
CA SER A 60 19.34 47.04 8.09
C SER A 60 18.55 45.73 8.14
N THR A 61 18.96 44.85 7.25
CA THR A 61 18.79 43.38 7.15
C THR A 61 18.78 42.58 8.45
N THR A 62 17.89 41.59 8.50
CA THR A 62 18.24 40.18 8.81
C THR A 62 17.21 39.25 8.15
N THR A 63 17.61 38.49 7.13
CA THR A 63 16.80 37.41 6.54
C THR A 63 17.52 36.10 6.82
N THR A 64 16.98 35.31 7.75
CA THR A 64 17.46 33.96 8.01
C THR A 64 16.94 33.05 6.90
N THR A 65 17.81 32.65 5.98
CA THR A 65 17.49 31.65 4.96
C THR A 65 18.04 30.32 5.46
N THR A 66 17.17 29.43 5.93
CA THR A 66 17.55 28.06 6.29
C THR A 66 17.72 27.27 5.00
N ALA A 67 18.97 27.04 4.59
CA ALA A 67 19.29 26.11 3.51
C ALA A 67 19.21 24.68 4.07
N THR A 68 18.24 23.88 3.61
CA THR A 68 18.17 22.45 3.89
C THR A 68 19.01 21.71 2.85
N THR A 69 20.13 21.14 3.27
CA THR A 69 20.96 20.27 2.41
C THR A 69 20.36 18.87 2.37
N THR A 70 19.75 18.49 1.25
CA THR A 70 19.32 17.10 1.00
C THR A 70 20.50 16.30 0.49
N ILE A 71 21.03 15.39 1.32
CA ILE A 71 22.02 14.39 0.90
C ILE A 71 21.27 13.28 0.16
N THR A 72 21.52 13.15 -1.15
CA THR A 72 21.00 12.03 -1.95
C THR A 72 22.09 10.96 -2.07
N ALA A 73 21.90 9.81 -1.43
CA ALA A 73 22.76 8.66 -1.64
C ALA A 73 22.38 7.98 -2.97
N THR A 74 23.33 7.91 -3.90
CA THR A 74 23.17 7.21 -5.18
C THR A 74 23.92 5.90 -5.11
N THR A 75 23.23 4.76 -5.17
CA THR A 75 23.85 3.46 -5.40
C THR A 75 23.91 3.19 -6.90
N THR A 76 25.11 3.13 -7.44
CA THR A 76 25.36 2.73 -8.84
C THR A 76 25.73 1.25 -8.82
N SER A 77 24.94 0.40 -9.48
CA SER A 77 25.36 -0.98 -9.78
C SER A 77 25.79 -1.05 -11.25
N THR A 78 27.06 -1.37 -11.47
CA THR A 78 27.61 -1.64 -12.79
C THR A 78 27.70 -3.15 -12.95
N THR A 79 26.96 -3.73 -13.90
CA THR A 79 27.15 -5.13 -14.29
C THR A 79 28.06 -5.19 -15.51
N THR A 80 29.30 -5.63 -15.30
CA THR A 80 30.24 -5.93 -16.39
C THR A 80 30.15 -7.41 -16.69
N THR A 81 29.66 -7.80 -17.86
CA THR A 81 29.75 -9.18 -18.34
C THR A 81 31.10 -9.38 -19.03
N THR A 82 32.00 -10.11 -18.38
CA THR A 82 33.27 -10.54 -18.96
C THR A 82 33.14 -11.99 -19.38
N THR A 83 33.22 -12.28 -20.68
CA THR A 83 33.40 -13.65 -21.17
C THR A 83 34.89 -13.94 -21.25
N THR A 84 35.42 -14.69 -20.29
CA THR A 84 36.82 -15.12 -20.28
C THR A 84 36.92 -16.58 -20.68
N THR A 85 37.62 -16.87 -21.78
CA THR A 85 38.14 -18.23 -22.04
C THR A 85 39.48 -18.33 -21.33
N ALA A 86 39.66 -19.41 -20.56
CA ALA A 86 40.73 -19.59 -19.58
C ALA A 86 42.15 -19.51 -20.15
N THR A 87 43.08 -18.83 -19.45
CA THR A 87 44.28 -19.46 -18.84
C THR A 87 45.06 -18.50 -17.94
N THR A 88 45.42 -19.02 -16.75
CA THR A 88 46.51 -18.66 -15.82
C THR A 88 46.56 -17.31 -15.11
N THR A 89 46.84 -17.41 -13.81
CA THR A 89 46.81 -16.47 -12.68
C THR A 89 47.92 -15.41 -12.69
N THR A 90 47.64 -14.20 -12.17
CA THR A 90 48.43 -13.48 -11.14
C THR A 90 47.58 -12.32 -10.59
N ALA A 91 47.48 -12.20 -9.27
CA ALA A 91 46.75 -11.14 -8.58
C ALA A 91 47.60 -9.88 -8.42
N THR A 92 46.99 -8.70 -8.53
CA THR A 92 47.56 -7.44 -8.02
C THR A 92 46.41 -6.52 -7.60
N THR A 93 46.41 -6.12 -6.34
CA THR A 93 45.47 -5.15 -5.78
C THR A 93 46.06 -3.75 -5.99
N THR A 94 45.28 -2.82 -6.53
CA THR A 94 45.66 -1.40 -6.56
C THR A 94 44.43 -0.56 -6.25
N THR A 95 44.49 0.15 -5.13
CA THR A 95 43.47 1.12 -4.71
C THR A 95 43.88 2.48 -5.27
N THR A 96 43.00 3.11 -6.05
CA THR A 96 43.19 4.50 -6.48
C THR A 96 41.95 5.31 -6.14
N ILE A 97 42.13 6.28 -5.26
CA ILE A 97 41.14 7.31 -4.94
C ILE A 97 41.38 8.46 -5.91
N THR A 98 40.35 8.92 -6.61
CA THR A 98 40.42 10.18 -7.35
C THR A 98 39.11 10.94 -7.15
N ALA A 99 39.22 12.10 -6.53
CA ALA A 99 38.16 13.07 -6.38
C ALA A 99 38.35 14.16 -7.44
N THR A 100 37.32 14.53 -8.22
CA THR A 100 37.17 15.91 -8.69
C THR A 100 35.74 16.23 -9.14
N THR A 101 35.49 17.52 -9.10
CA THR A 101 34.27 18.32 -9.00
C THR A 101 33.39 18.43 -10.25
N THR A 102 32.10 18.65 -10.00
CA THR A 102 31.07 18.99 -10.98
C THR A 102 31.37 20.31 -11.71
N SER A 103 31.22 20.31 -13.04
CA SER A 103 30.81 21.49 -13.79
C SER A 103 29.85 21.09 -14.92
N THR A 104 28.77 21.85 -15.05
CA THR A 104 27.72 21.78 -16.07
C THR A 104 28.27 21.99 -17.47
N THR A 105 27.81 21.23 -18.47
CA THR A 105 27.94 21.64 -19.88
C THR A 105 26.79 21.17 -20.76
N THR A 106 26.27 22.15 -21.50
CA THR A 106 25.35 22.13 -22.64
C THR A 106 25.79 21.18 -23.76
N THR A 107 24.85 20.47 -24.37
CA THR A 107 25.07 19.58 -25.53
C THR A 107 25.43 20.39 -26.78
N THR A 108 26.57 20.08 -27.40
CA THR A 108 26.88 20.47 -28.79
C THR A 108 27.24 19.21 -29.57
N THR A 109 26.49 18.91 -30.64
CA THR A 109 26.77 17.80 -31.54
C THR A 109 27.80 18.24 -32.58
N THR A 110 28.92 17.55 -32.69
CA THR A 110 29.87 17.70 -33.81
C THR A 110 30.12 16.32 -34.42
N THR A 111 29.85 16.17 -35.71
CA THR A 111 30.18 14.98 -36.50
C THR A 111 31.51 15.23 -37.22
N THR A 112 32.49 14.33 -37.09
CA THR A 112 33.74 14.41 -37.85
C THR A 112 34.14 13.07 -38.46
N THR A 113 34.46 13.13 -39.75
CA THR A 113 34.82 12.07 -40.70
C THR A 113 36.24 11.52 -40.50
N THR A 114 36.47 10.25 -40.87
CA THR A 114 37.75 9.52 -40.83
C THR A 114 38.73 9.96 -41.93
N THR A 115 40.02 10.05 -41.61
CA THR A 115 41.13 10.17 -42.59
C THR A 115 42.09 8.99 -42.40
N THR A 116 42.49 8.35 -43.50
CA THR A 116 43.53 7.30 -43.53
C THR A 116 44.86 7.92 -43.96
N THR A 117 45.93 7.66 -43.22
CA THR A 117 47.31 8.03 -43.61
C THR A 117 48.15 6.77 -43.77
N THR A 118 48.76 6.58 -44.94
CA THR A 118 49.72 5.50 -45.22
C THR A 118 51.13 6.09 -45.18
N THR A 119 52.02 5.50 -44.38
CA THR A 119 53.44 5.85 -44.37
C THR A 119 54.25 4.63 -44.78
N THR A 120 55.04 4.75 -45.85
CA THR A 120 55.97 3.73 -46.34
C THR A 120 57.39 4.12 -45.94
N THR A 121 58.09 3.26 -45.21
CA THR A 121 59.52 3.44 -44.91
C THR A 121 60.31 2.36 -45.63
N THR A 122 61.26 2.79 -46.48
CA THR A 122 62.20 1.89 -47.18
C THR A 122 63.57 2.05 -46.54
N THR A 123 64.16 0.96 -46.04
CA THR A 123 65.55 0.94 -45.58
C THR A 123 66.36 0.06 -46.51
N THR A 124 67.39 0.64 -47.14
CA THR A 124 68.33 -0.09 -48.00
C THR A 124 69.64 -0.26 -47.24
N THR A 125 70.08 -1.50 -47.05
CA THR A 125 71.43 -1.79 -46.55
C THR A 125 72.17 -2.57 -47.63
N THR A 126 73.35 -2.08 -48.03
CA THR A 126 74.19 -2.75 -49.02
C THR A 126 75.39 -3.38 -48.32
N THR A 127 75.53 -4.69 -48.43
CA THR A 127 76.80 -5.37 -48.18
C THR A 127 77.01 -6.39 -49.29
N THR A 128 78.20 -6.37 -49.91
CA THR A 128 78.60 -7.35 -50.91
C THR A 128 78.58 -8.75 -50.31
N THR A 129 77.53 -9.52 -50.62
CA THR A 129 77.48 -10.97 -50.95
C THR A 129 76.06 -11.48 -50.63
N THR A 130 75.30 -11.79 -51.68
CA THR A 130 73.92 -12.37 -51.69
C THR A 130 72.79 -11.45 -51.19
N THR A 131 71.78 -11.22 -52.03
CA THR A 131 70.58 -10.43 -51.71
C THR A 131 69.33 -11.28 -51.91
N THR A 132 68.58 -11.50 -50.83
CA THR A 132 67.20 -12.00 -50.86
C THR A 132 66.29 -10.90 -50.33
N THR A 133 65.32 -10.46 -51.12
CA THR A 133 64.36 -9.41 -50.74
C THR A 133 63.13 -10.05 -50.12
N THR A 134 62.86 -9.77 -48.84
CA THR A 134 61.61 -10.15 -48.19
C THR A 134 60.82 -8.89 -47.87
N THR A 135 59.64 -8.76 -48.47
CA THR A 135 58.70 -7.66 -48.21
C THR A 135 57.72 -8.09 -47.12
N THR A 136 57.79 -7.47 -45.94
CA THR A 136 56.80 -7.66 -44.88
C THR A 136 55.85 -6.47 -44.87
N THR A 137 54.56 -6.72 -45.16
CA THR A 137 53.50 -5.70 -45.06
C THR A 137 52.81 -5.84 -43.71
N THR A 138 52.98 -4.85 -42.82
CA THR A 138 52.25 -4.80 -41.55
C THR A 138 51.05 -3.88 -41.71
N THR A 139 49.84 -4.43 -41.70
CA THR A 139 48.59 -3.65 -41.69
C THR A 139 48.15 -3.47 -40.25
N THR A 140 48.32 -2.27 -39.69
CA THR A 140 47.77 -1.94 -38.36
C THR A 140 46.35 -1.41 -38.53
N THR A 141 45.36 -2.22 -38.19
CA THR A 141 43.96 -1.79 -38.14
C THR A 141 43.66 -1.27 -36.74
N THR A 142 43.52 0.05 -36.59
CA THR A 142 43.08 0.64 -35.32
C THR A 142 41.56 0.63 -35.28
N THR A 143 40.97 -0.37 -34.60
CA THR A 143 39.53 -0.39 -34.34
C THR A 143 39.22 0.54 -33.16
N THR A 144 38.63 1.71 -33.43
CA THR A 144 38.06 2.55 -32.38
C THR A 144 36.70 1.98 -32.00
N THR A 145 36.61 1.27 -30.88
CA THR A 145 35.32 0.85 -30.31
C THR A 145 34.68 2.06 -29.62
N THR A 146 33.68 2.67 -30.26
CA THR A 146 32.82 3.65 -29.58
C THR A 146 31.80 2.89 -28.73
N THR A 147 32.08 2.76 -27.43
CA THR A 147 31.09 2.26 -26.48
C THR A 147 30.03 3.35 -26.26
N THR A 148 28.87 3.20 -26.90
CA THR A 148 27.70 4.03 -26.58
C THR A 148 27.05 3.46 -25.33
N THR A 149 27.40 4.00 -24.16
CA THR A 149 26.69 3.70 -22.93
C THR A 149 25.35 4.43 -22.97
N THR A 150 24.28 3.72 -23.32
CA THR A 150 22.93 4.23 -23.12
C THR A 150 22.60 4.06 -21.65
N THR A 151 22.90 5.07 -20.84
CA THR A 151 22.39 5.16 -19.47
C THR A 151 20.91 5.44 -19.56
N THR A 152 20.09 4.38 -19.52
CA THR A 152 18.67 4.55 -19.27
C THR A 152 18.55 4.81 -17.78
N THR A 153 18.51 6.09 -17.38
CA THR A 153 18.07 6.47 -16.05
C THR A 153 16.58 6.15 -15.99
N ARG A 154 16.23 4.91 -15.66
CA ARG A 154 14.88 4.60 -15.23
C ARG A 154 14.79 5.17 -13.82
N THR A 155 14.28 6.40 -13.72
CA THR A 155 13.72 6.90 -12.47
C THR A 155 12.74 5.82 -12.02
N ALA A 156 13.07 5.08 -10.97
CA ALA A 156 12.10 4.23 -10.30
C ALA A 156 10.98 5.19 -9.87
N THR A 157 9.90 5.23 -10.64
CA THR A 157 8.65 5.86 -10.27
C THR A 157 8.31 5.31 -8.90
N THR A 158 8.35 6.20 -7.91
CA THR A 158 7.93 6.06 -6.52
C THR A 158 7.37 4.67 -6.19
N LYS A 159 8.25 3.84 -5.61
CA LYS A 159 7.94 2.71 -4.71
C LYS A 159 6.61 2.94 -4.01
N ILE A 160 5.72 1.94 -4.08
CA ILE A 160 4.35 1.90 -3.56
C ILE A 160 4.15 2.94 -2.44
N ALA A 161 3.70 4.12 -2.83
CA ALA A 161 3.63 5.26 -1.93
C ALA A 161 2.34 5.15 -1.14
N ILE A 162 2.37 4.33 -0.08
CA ILE A 162 1.32 4.40 0.93
C ILE A 162 1.33 5.84 1.47
N PRO A 163 0.19 6.55 1.43
CA PRO A 163 0.15 7.96 1.75
C PRO A 163 0.54 8.20 3.21
N GLU A 164 1.14 9.36 3.46
CA GLU A 164 1.28 9.91 4.80
C GLU A 164 -0.06 10.53 5.19
N ILE A 165 -0.81 9.84 6.04
CA ILE A 165 -2.13 10.30 6.47
C ILE A 165 -1.99 10.99 7.82
N PRO A 166 -2.30 12.30 7.95
CA PRO A 166 -2.23 12.99 9.22
C PRO A 166 -3.05 12.29 10.30
N VAL A 167 -2.55 12.24 11.53
CA VAL A 167 -3.22 11.57 12.65
C VAL A 167 -4.61 12.16 12.95
N ASN A 168 -4.83 13.44 12.64
CA ASN A 168 -6.10 14.13 12.78
C ASN A 168 -6.98 14.09 11.51
N ALA A 169 -6.54 13.42 10.44
CA ALA A 169 -7.30 13.29 9.20
C ALA A 169 -8.69 12.74 9.46
N ARG A 170 -9.64 13.22 8.66
CA ARG A 170 -11.03 12.78 8.66
C ARG A 170 -11.42 12.43 7.24
N TRP A 171 -12.43 11.58 7.11
CA TRP A 171 -13.02 11.26 5.82
C TRP A 171 -14.45 11.74 5.81
N GLU A 172 -14.92 12.14 4.63
CA GLU A 172 -16.34 12.27 4.35
C GLU A 172 -17.06 11.01 4.84
N GLN A 173 -18.18 11.18 5.52
CA GLN A 173 -18.90 10.05 6.12
C GLN A 173 -19.81 9.34 5.11
N SER A 174 -20.15 10.01 4.01
CA SER A 174 -20.89 9.43 2.89
C SER A 174 -19.93 9.02 1.79
N GLY A 175 -19.87 7.72 1.51
CA GLY A 175 -19.07 7.12 0.46
C GLY A 175 -19.69 7.30 -0.92
N VAL A 176 -18.85 7.30 -1.93
CA VAL A 176 -19.24 7.24 -3.34
C VAL A 176 -18.98 5.83 -3.85
N THR A 177 -19.98 5.17 -4.42
CA THR A 177 -19.78 3.88 -5.08
C THR A 177 -18.95 4.08 -6.34
N VAL A 178 -17.79 3.43 -6.43
CA VAL A 178 -16.84 3.56 -7.55
C VAL A 178 -16.74 2.30 -8.42
N ALA A 179 -17.29 1.19 -7.95
CA ALA A 179 -17.42 -0.07 -8.70
C ALA A 179 -18.59 -0.88 -8.13
N GLY A 180 -19.30 -1.62 -8.99
CA GLY A 180 -20.48 -2.42 -8.60
C GLY A 180 -21.65 -1.58 -8.10
N GLY A 181 -22.43 -2.15 -7.17
CA GLY A 181 -23.61 -1.50 -6.57
C GLY A 181 -24.90 -1.60 -7.40
N ASN A 182 -24.86 -2.22 -8.58
CA ASN A 182 -26.02 -2.41 -9.46
C ASN A 182 -26.67 -3.79 -9.32
N GLY A 183 -26.60 -4.36 -8.12
CA GLY A 183 -27.01 -5.74 -7.83
C GLY A 183 -25.86 -6.73 -7.90
N GLU A 184 -26.13 -7.94 -7.44
CA GLU A 184 -25.22 -9.08 -7.55
C GLU A 184 -25.30 -9.67 -8.96
N GLY A 185 -24.15 -9.91 -9.59
CA GLY A 185 -24.08 -10.62 -10.87
C GLY A 185 -22.77 -10.41 -11.59
N ASP A 186 -22.70 -10.89 -12.84
CA ASP A 186 -21.49 -11.00 -13.64
C ASP A 186 -21.44 -10.08 -14.86
N VAL A 187 -22.46 -9.24 -15.09
CA VAL A 187 -22.41 -8.23 -16.15
C VAL A 187 -21.41 -7.11 -15.80
N THR A 188 -21.12 -6.24 -16.76
CA THR A 188 -19.96 -5.33 -16.70
C THR A 188 -20.05 -4.25 -15.61
N ASP A 189 -21.22 -3.96 -15.06
CA ASP A 189 -21.44 -2.97 -13.99
C ASP A 189 -21.84 -3.62 -12.65
N GLN A 190 -21.72 -4.95 -12.55
CA GLN A 190 -22.03 -5.74 -11.37
C GLN A 190 -20.80 -6.45 -10.81
N LEU A 191 -20.87 -6.76 -9.52
CA LEU A 191 -19.92 -7.59 -8.78
C LEU A 191 -20.72 -8.69 -8.05
N SER A 192 -20.06 -9.76 -7.62
CA SER A 192 -20.60 -10.76 -6.72
C SER A 192 -19.58 -11.10 -5.64
N ASN A 193 -19.93 -10.76 -4.40
CA ASN A 193 -19.11 -10.95 -3.20
C ASN A 193 -17.64 -10.51 -3.36
N PRO A 194 -17.35 -9.26 -3.81
CA PRO A 194 -15.97 -8.80 -3.93
C PRO A 194 -15.24 -8.91 -2.57
N GLU A 195 -13.95 -9.28 -2.56
CA GLU A 195 -13.17 -9.41 -1.31
C GLU A 195 -11.99 -8.43 -1.26
N GLY A 196 -10.96 -8.66 -2.07
CA GLY A 196 -9.73 -7.86 -2.11
C GLY A 196 -9.74 -6.78 -3.19
N LEU A 197 -8.97 -5.72 -2.98
CA LEU A 197 -8.82 -4.63 -3.93
C LEU A 197 -7.39 -4.08 -3.96
N PHE A 198 -7.00 -3.55 -5.11
CA PHE A 198 -5.76 -2.81 -5.29
C PHE A 198 -6.04 -1.49 -6.02
N ILE A 199 -5.46 -0.39 -5.54
CA ILE A 199 -5.58 0.92 -6.17
C ILE A 199 -4.36 1.16 -7.06
N ASP A 200 -4.61 1.24 -8.36
CA ASP A 200 -3.63 1.65 -9.34
C ASP A 200 -3.74 3.16 -9.60
N ASP A 201 -2.99 3.94 -8.81
CA ASP A 201 -2.98 5.39 -8.92
C ASP A 201 -2.43 5.92 -10.25
N ASP A 202 -1.55 5.17 -10.91
CA ASP A 202 -0.94 5.58 -12.18
C ASP A 202 -1.98 5.49 -13.30
N GLU A 203 -2.77 4.42 -13.30
CA GLU A 203 -3.82 4.18 -14.29
C GLU A 203 -5.17 4.76 -13.88
N LYS A 204 -5.26 5.30 -12.65
CA LYS A 204 -6.50 5.77 -12.01
C LYS A 204 -7.59 4.70 -12.06
N THR A 205 -7.22 3.49 -11.62
CA THR A 205 -8.13 2.34 -11.60
C THR A 205 -8.17 1.63 -10.25
N VAL A 206 -9.29 0.96 -10.00
CA VAL A 206 -9.50 0.03 -8.90
C VAL A 206 -9.52 -1.37 -9.49
N VAL A 207 -8.62 -2.23 -9.05
CA VAL A 207 -8.58 -3.65 -9.42
C VAL A 207 -9.19 -4.46 -8.29
N ILE A 208 -10.14 -5.33 -8.60
CA ILE A 208 -11.00 -5.98 -7.62
C ILE A 208 -10.97 -7.49 -7.84
N ALA A 209 -10.80 -8.24 -6.76
CA ALA A 209 -11.05 -9.68 -6.73
C ALA A 209 -12.56 -9.92 -6.57
N ASP A 210 -13.21 -10.21 -7.69
CA ASP A 210 -14.65 -10.46 -7.79
C ASP A 210 -14.90 -11.95 -7.54
N TRP A 211 -14.82 -12.32 -6.26
CA TRP A 211 -14.74 -13.70 -5.76
C TRP A 211 -15.88 -14.58 -6.28
N GLY A 212 -17.12 -14.10 -6.24
CA GLY A 212 -18.30 -14.87 -6.62
C GLY A 212 -18.37 -15.15 -8.12
N ASN A 213 -17.75 -14.28 -8.92
CA ASN A 213 -17.68 -14.40 -10.37
C ASN A 213 -16.36 -15.03 -10.87
N HIS A 214 -15.49 -15.50 -9.97
CA HIS A 214 -14.25 -16.19 -10.30
C HIS A 214 -13.36 -15.39 -11.29
N ARG A 215 -13.21 -14.08 -11.03
CA ARG A 215 -12.51 -13.17 -11.95
C ARG A 215 -11.85 -12.01 -11.21
N ILE A 216 -10.91 -11.36 -11.89
CA ILE A 216 -10.36 -10.06 -11.51
C ILE A 216 -10.87 -9.02 -12.49
N VAL A 217 -11.38 -7.91 -11.97
CA VAL A 217 -11.97 -6.84 -12.77
C VAL A 217 -11.30 -5.51 -12.46
N GLN A 218 -11.07 -4.71 -13.49
CA GLN A 218 -10.52 -3.36 -13.39
C GLN A 218 -11.61 -2.32 -13.69
N TRP A 219 -11.81 -1.38 -12.78
CA TRP A 219 -12.66 -0.21 -12.96
C TRP A 219 -11.80 1.04 -13.04
N LYS A 220 -11.96 1.81 -14.12
CA LYS A 220 -11.40 3.17 -14.16
C LYS A 220 -12.27 4.11 -13.34
N VAL A 221 -11.64 4.97 -12.54
CA VAL A 221 -12.38 5.95 -11.72
C VAL A 221 -13.26 6.81 -12.62
N GLY A 222 -14.56 6.87 -12.31
CA GLY A 222 -15.57 7.59 -13.08
C GLY A 222 -16.31 6.75 -14.14
N ASN A 223 -15.82 5.55 -14.47
CA ASN A 223 -16.55 4.64 -15.34
C ASN A 223 -17.69 3.95 -14.57
N ARG A 224 -18.77 3.63 -15.29
CA ARG A 224 -19.91 2.87 -14.74
C ARG A 224 -19.72 1.35 -14.81
N SER A 225 -18.82 0.89 -15.67
CA SER A 225 -18.58 -0.53 -15.91
C SER A 225 -17.08 -0.85 -15.85
N GLY A 226 -16.79 -2.09 -15.45
CA GLY A 226 -15.46 -2.67 -15.33
C GLY A 226 -15.11 -3.53 -16.52
N HIS A 227 -13.83 -3.88 -16.59
CA HIS A 227 -13.26 -4.76 -17.59
C HIS A 227 -12.60 -5.96 -16.91
N VAL A 228 -12.95 -7.18 -17.33
CA VAL A 228 -12.33 -8.39 -16.81
C VAL A 228 -10.90 -8.48 -17.34
N ILE A 229 -9.94 -8.59 -16.43
CA ILE A 229 -8.49 -8.60 -16.75
C ILE A 229 -7.79 -9.90 -16.37
N ALA A 230 -8.46 -10.80 -15.64
CA ALA A 230 -8.05 -12.18 -15.43
C ALA A 230 -9.25 -13.05 -15.02
N GLY A 231 -9.21 -14.35 -15.36
CA GLY A 231 -10.32 -15.27 -15.13
C GLY A 231 -11.56 -14.92 -15.97
N GLY A 232 -12.75 -15.16 -15.42
CA GLY A 232 -14.03 -14.90 -16.12
C GLY A 232 -14.43 -15.97 -17.15
N ASN A 233 -13.63 -17.03 -17.32
CA ASN A 233 -13.95 -18.18 -18.18
C ASN A 233 -14.63 -19.32 -17.39
N GLY A 234 -15.47 -18.94 -16.42
CA GLY A 234 -16.10 -19.84 -15.46
C GLY A 234 -15.17 -20.28 -14.33
N GLN A 235 -15.77 -20.88 -13.30
CA GLN A 235 -15.06 -21.49 -12.18
C GLN A 235 -14.21 -22.67 -12.67
N GLY A 236 -12.93 -22.70 -12.32
CA GLY A 236 -12.09 -23.87 -12.56
C GLY A 236 -10.61 -23.65 -12.33
N SER A 237 -9.83 -24.70 -12.59
CA SER A 237 -8.38 -24.75 -12.29
C SER A 237 -7.48 -24.60 -13.53
N ARG A 238 -8.06 -24.44 -14.72
CA ARG A 238 -7.29 -24.16 -15.94
C ARG A 238 -6.51 -22.84 -15.79
N LEU A 239 -5.53 -22.63 -16.67
CA LEU A 239 -4.68 -21.44 -16.61
C LEU A 239 -5.44 -20.16 -17.00
N ASP A 240 -6.51 -20.29 -17.78
CA ASP A 240 -7.43 -19.21 -18.15
C ASP A 240 -8.63 -19.07 -17.21
N GLN A 241 -8.67 -19.86 -16.13
CA GLN A 241 -9.74 -19.85 -15.12
C GLN A 241 -9.20 -19.49 -13.74
N LEU A 242 -10.07 -18.97 -12.90
CA LEU A 242 -9.83 -18.79 -11.48
C LEU A 242 -10.92 -19.54 -10.71
N ASP A 243 -10.69 -19.77 -9.42
CA ASP A 243 -11.70 -20.24 -8.48
C ASP A 243 -11.67 -19.40 -7.21
N ARG A 244 -12.64 -18.47 -7.12
CA ARG A 244 -12.90 -17.67 -5.93
C ARG A 244 -11.66 -16.91 -5.46
N PRO A 245 -11.11 -16.03 -6.31
CA PRO A 245 -9.94 -15.25 -5.95
C PRO A 245 -10.29 -14.30 -4.79
N THR A 246 -9.39 -14.16 -3.82
CA THR A 246 -9.67 -13.34 -2.62
C THR A 246 -8.90 -12.04 -2.59
N ASP A 247 -7.75 -11.99 -3.26
CA ASP A 247 -6.89 -10.81 -3.24
C ASP A 247 -6.05 -10.72 -4.51
N VAL A 248 -5.64 -9.50 -4.84
CA VAL A 248 -4.89 -9.18 -6.05
C VAL A 248 -3.98 -7.99 -5.79
N LEU A 249 -2.76 -8.04 -6.32
CA LEU A 249 -1.86 -6.90 -6.40
C LEU A 249 -1.25 -6.78 -7.79
N ILE A 250 -0.76 -5.59 -8.13
CA ILE A 250 -0.03 -5.35 -9.38
C ILE A 250 1.47 -5.32 -9.10
N ASP A 251 2.20 -6.21 -9.78
CA ASP A 251 3.64 -6.09 -9.92
C ASP A 251 3.97 -5.17 -11.11
N LYS A 252 4.26 -3.90 -10.80
CA LYS A 252 4.58 -2.86 -11.78
C LYS A 252 5.88 -3.14 -12.54
N GLU A 253 6.81 -3.90 -11.96
CA GLU A 253 8.08 -4.21 -12.61
C GLU A 253 7.91 -5.21 -13.76
N THR A 254 7.00 -6.16 -13.58
CA THR A 254 6.69 -7.16 -14.62
C THR A 254 5.43 -6.86 -15.42
N ASP A 255 4.71 -5.81 -15.04
CA ASP A 255 3.39 -5.46 -15.56
C ASP A 255 2.44 -6.68 -15.51
N SER A 256 2.27 -7.22 -14.32
CA SER A 256 1.49 -8.44 -14.08
C SER A 256 0.62 -8.32 -12.84
N LEU A 257 -0.53 -8.98 -12.86
CA LEU A 257 -1.34 -9.27 -11.68
C LEU A 257 -0.72 -10.43 -10.91
N ILE A 258 -0.70 -10.33 -9.59
CA ILE A 258 -0.45 -11.45 -8.68
C ILE A 258 -1.75 -11.69 -7.94
N ILE A 259 -2.30 -12.88 -8.10
CA ILE A 259 -3.67 -13.22 -7.72
C ILE A 259 -3.63 -14.35 -6.71
N CYS A 260 -4.31 -14.17 -5.59
CA CYS A 260 -4.62 -15.24 -4.67
C CYS A 260 -5.84 -16.00 -5.18
N ASP A 261 -5.58 -17.13 -5.82
CA ASP A 261 -6.58 -18.02 -6.40
C ASP A 261 -6.92 -19.12 -5.38
N ARG A 262 -7.65 -18.72 -4.35
CA ARG A 262 -7.76 -19.42 -3.06
C ARG A 262 -8.26 -20.85 -3.18
N TRP A 263 -9.31 -21.10 -3.95
CA TRP A 263 -9.91 -22.44 -4.02
C TRP A 263 -9.15 -23.39 -4.94
N ASN A 264 -8.41 -22.85 -5.91
CA ASN A 264 -7.38 -23.59 -6.64
C ASN A 264 -6.09 -23.79 -5.81
N ARG A 265 -6.03 -23.24 -4.59
CA ARG A 265 -4.89 -23.36 -3.66
C ARG A 265 -3.58 -22.91 -4.28
N ARG A 266 -3.61 -21.82 -5.04
CA ARG A 266 -2.45 -21.32 -5.78
C ARG A 266 -2.35 -19.80 -5.77
N ILE A 267 -1.13 -19.31 -5.99
CA ILE A 267 -0.90 -17.95 -6.45
C ILE A 267 -0.70 -17.98 -7.95
N ALA A 268 -1.52 -17.23 -8.67
CA ALA A 268 -1.42 -17.08 -10.11
C ALA A 268 -0.78 -15.73 -10.46
N ARG A 269 0.05 -15.71 -11.49
CA ARG A 269 0.53 -14.48 -12.13
C ARG A 269 -0.13 -14.34 -13.48
N TRP A 270 -0.71 -13.18 -13.76
CA TRP A 270 -1.35 -12.91 -15.04
C TRP A 270 -0.71 -11.68 -15.68
N SER A 271 -0.13 -11.81 -16.87
CA SER A 271 0.47 -10.64 -17.53
C SER A 271 -0.62 -9.68 -17.99
N ARG A 272 -0.42 -8.38 -17.77
CA ARG A 272 -1.33 -7.34 -18.28
C ARG A 272 -0.96 -6.88 -19.69
N ARG A 273 0.12 -7.43 -20.25
CA ARG A 273 0.57 -7.12 -21.61
C ARG A 273 -0.39 -7.75 -22.63
N THR A 274 -0.53 -7.08 -23.76
CA THR A 274 -1.43 -7.49 -24.85
C THR A 274 -1.17 -8.94 -25.30
N GLY A 275 -2.23 -9.73 -25.40
CA GLY A 275 -2.18 -11.12 -25.85
C GLY A 275 -2.11 -12.18 -24.75
N ALA A 276 -1.97 -11.78 -23.48
CA ALA A 276 -2.05 -12.72 -22.36
C ALA A 276 -3.52 -13.10 -22.07
N ASN A 277 -3.88 -14.35 -22.33
CA ASN A 277 -5.22 -14.90 -22.11
C ASN A 277 -5.27 -15.96 -20.99
N GLN A 278 -4.14 -16.24 -20.36
CA GLN A 278 -4.01 -17.22 -19.29
C GLN A 278 -2.92 -16.80 -18.30
N GLY A 279 -3.03 -17.27 -17.06
CA GLY A 279 -2.06 -17.09 -16.01
C GLY A 279 -0.95 -18.16 -15.99
N GLU A 280 0.06 -17.88 -15.18
CA GLU A 280 1.13 -18.78 -14.77
C GLU A 280 0.95 -19.11 -13.28
N ILE A 281 1.22 -20.36 -12.89
CA ILE A 281 1.19 -20.73 -11.47
C ILE A 281 2.53 -20.40 -10.83
N LEU A 282 2.54 -19.44 -9.90
CA LEU A 282 3.73 -19.07 -9.13
C LEU A 282 3.97 -20.01 -7.94
N ILE A 283 2.92 -20.23 -7.15
CA ILE A 283 2.98 -20.99 -5.89
C ILE A 283 1.79 -21.95 -5.86
N ASN A 284 2.01 -23.18 -5.44
CA ASN A 284 0.98 -24.21 -5.28
C ASN A 284 0.81 -24.60 -3.81
N ASN A 285 -0.30 -25.30 -3.52
CA ASN A 285 -0.60 -25.83 -2.20
C ASN A 285 -0.61 -24.74 -1.11
N ILE A 286 -1.26 -23.61 -1.41
CA ILE A 286 -1.41 -22.49 -0.50
C ILE A 286 -2.88 -22.08 -0.45
N PHE A 287 -3.49 -22.15 0.74
CA PHE A 287 -4.87 -21.68 0.91
C PHE A 287 -4.82 -20.19 1.25
N CYS A 288 -4.43 -19.42 0.23
CA CYS A 288 -4.12 -18.00 0.40
C CYS A 288 -5.37 -17.19 0.76
N ARG A 289 -5.17 -16.05 1.42
CA ARG A 289 -6.24 -15.05 1.58
C ARG A 289 -5.81 -13.61 1.32
N GLY A 290 -4.65 -13.21 1.82
CA GLY A 290 -4.08 -11.89 1.62
C GLY A 290 -2.71 -11.94 0.96
N LEU A 291 -2.40 -10.90 0.20
CA LEU A 291 -1.13 -10.70 -0.49
C LEU A 291 -0.51 -9.34 -0.10
N ALA A 292 0.80 -9.30 0.00
CA ALA A 292 1.55 -8.04 -0.02
C ALA A 292 2.87 -8.23 -0.75
N MET A 293 3.41 -7.16 -1.33
CA MET A 293 4.72 -7.17 -1.94
C MET A 293 5.53 -6.00 -1.41
N ASP A 294 6.77 -6.26 -0.99
CA ASP A 294 7.67 -5.21 -0.51
C ASP A 294 8.47 -4.56 -1.65
N ASP A 295 9.22 -3.51 -1.30
CA ASP A 295 10.07 -2.78 -2.25
C ASP A 295 11.22 -3.62 -2.84
N GLU A 296 11.57 -4.75 -2.20
CA GLU A 296 12.58 -5.70 -2.66
C GLU A 296 11.95 -6.80 -3.54
N ARG A 297 10.65 -6.69 -3.85
CA ARG A 297 9.84 -7.64 -4.62
C ARG A 297 9.71 -9.03 -3.98
N TYR A 298 9.81 -9.12 -2.66
CA TYR A 298 9.33 -10.31 -1.96
C TYR A 298 7.82 -10.30 -1.89
N LEU A 299 7.22 -11.43 -2.28
CA LEU A 299 5.79 -11.68 -2.14
C LEU A 299 5.51 -12.30 -0.78
N TYR A 300 4.59 -11.73 -0.02
CA TYR A 300 4.12 -12.23 1.25
C TYR A 300 2.70 -12.74 1.10
N VAL A 301 2.44 -13.93 1.62
CA VAL A 301 1.14 -14.60 1.47
C VAL A 301 0.72 -15.20 2.81
N SER A 302 -0.50 -14.90 3.24
CA SER A 302 -1.13 -15.57 4.37
C SER A 302 -1.79 -16.87 3.90
N ASP A 303 -1.54 -17.98 4.61
CA ASP A 303 -2.22 -19.24 4.39
C ASP A 303 -3.19 -19.49 5.55
N THR A 304 -4.50 -19.43 5.27
CA THR A 304 -5.52 -19.55 6.32
C THR A 304 -5.59 -20.97 6.89
N ASN A 305 -5.23 -22.00 6.12
CA ASN A 305 -5.27 -23.39 6.57
C ASN A 305 -4.02 -23.79 7.37
N LYS A 306 -2.86 -23.26 6.99
CA LYS A 306 -1.60 -23.53 7.70
C LYS A 306 -1.34 -22.58 8.86
N HIS A 307 -2.16 -21.53 9.01
CA HIS A 307 -2.06 -20.55 10.08
C HIS A 307 -0.68 -19.88 10.13
N GLU A 308 -0.21 -19.46 8.95
CA GLU A 308 1.12 -18.89 8.77
C GLU A 308 1.12 -17.79 7.70
N VAL A 309 2.16 -16.97 7.72
CA VAL A 309 2.52 -16.09 6.61
C VAL A 309 3.90 -16.49 6.11
N ARG A 310 4.03 -16.64 4.80
CA ARG A 310 5.28 -16.96 4.12
C ARG A 310 5.70 -15.83 3.20
N ARG A 311 7.01 -15.62 3.12
CA ARG A 311 7.68 -14.70 2.19
C ARG A 311 8.37 -15.49 1.09
N TYR A 312 8.18 -15.08 -0.16
CA TYR A 312 8.71 -15.72 -1.35
C TYR A 312 9.53 -14.72 -2.14
N GLN A 313 10.76 -15.08 -2.50
CA GLN A 313 11.43 -14.41 -3.60
C GLN A 313 10.81 -14.87 -4.92
N MET A 314 10.87 -14.03 -5.96
CA MET A 314 10.39 -14.44 -7.28
C MET A 314 11.13 -15.70 -7.76
N GLY A 315 10.38 -16.76 -8.04
CA GLY A 315 10.90 -18.09 -8.40
C GLY A 315 10.94 -19.11 -7.24
N ASP A 316 10.78 -18.66 -5.98
CA ASP A 316 10.69 -19.56 -4.83
C ASP A 316 9.39 -20.36 -4.83
N LYS A 317 9.50 -21.66 -4.56
CA LYS A 317 8.32 -22.55 -4.44
C LYS A 317 7.86 -22.75 -3.00
N ASN A 318 8.77 -22.66 -2.03
CA ASN A 318 8.51 -23.04 -0.63
C ASN A 318 8.32 -21.84 0.30
N GLY A 319 8.97 -20.71 0.00
CA GLY A 319 8.97 -19.52 0.83
C GLY A 319 9.61 -19.71 2.21
N THR A 320 9.89 -18.59 2.87
CA THR A 320 10.38 -18.52 4.24
C THR A 320 9.22 -18.20 5.18
N LEU A 321 9.08 -18.93 6.28
CA LEU A 321 8.09 -18.62 7.33
C LEU A 321 8.47 -17.29 8.00
N VAL A 322 7.53 -16.34 8.06
CA VAL A 322 7.76 -15.00 8.65
C VAL A 322 6.76 -14.62 9.75
N ALA A 323 5.64 -15.34 9.88
CA ALA A 323 4.72 -15.22 11.01
C ALA A 323 3.91 -16.50 11.21
N GLY A 324 3.56 -16.84 12.45
CA GLY A 324 2.80 -18.04 12.79
C GLY A 324 3.54 -19.35 12.55
N GLY A 325 2.85 -20.36 12.02
CA GLY A 325 3.46 -21.66 11.64
C GLY A 325 3.71 -22.61 12.80
N LYS A 326 3.14 -22.35 13.98
CA LYS A 326 3.17 -23.23 15.17
C LYS A 326 1.79 -23.79 15.52
N GLY A 327 0.98 -24.03 14.49
CA GLY A 327 -0.42 -24.47 14.60
C GLY A 327 -1.38 -23.33 14.95
N PRO A 328 -2.70 -23.59 14.92
CA PRO A 328 -3.71 -22.62 15.32
C PRO A 328 -3.64 -22.34 16.82
N GLY A 329 -3.59 -21.08 17.20
CA GLY A 329 -3.62 -20.71 18.62
C GLY A 329 -3.40 -19.23 18.89
N ALA A 330 -3.51 -18.85 20.16
CA ALA A 330 -3.40 -17.47 20.62
C ALA A 330 -1.99 -17.10 21.15
N GLY A 331 -1.02 -18.04 21.10
CA GLY A 331 0.38 -17.74 21.43
C GLY A 331 0.96 -16.63 20.54
N LEU A 332 2.03 -15.97 20.99
CA LEU A 332 2.67 -14.89 20.23
C LEU A 332 3.42 -15.40 18.99
N ASN A 333 3.71 -16.69 18.90
CA ASN A 333 4.23 -17.39 17.73
C ASN A 333 3.16 -18.14 16.94
N GLN A 334 1.87 -17.93 17.25
CA GLN A 334 0.75 -18.60 16.61
C GLN A 334 -0.21 -17.59 15.97
N LEU A 335 -0.91 -18.06 14.94
CA LEU A 335 -2.01 -17.37 14.28
C LEU A 335 -3.21 -18.32 14.23
N LYS A 336 -4.40 -17.82 13.99
CA LYS A 336 -5.61 -18.60 13.73
C LYS A 336 -6.41 -17.93 12.62
N MET A 337 -6.48 -18.63 11.48
CA MET A 337 -7.04 -18.17 10.21
C MET A 337 -6.59 -16.75 9.79
N PRO A 338 -5.27 -16.51 9.61
CA PRO A 338 -4.76 -15.21 9.22
C PRO A 338 -5.34 -14.75 7.87
N ALA A 339 -5.88 -13.53 7.81
CA ALA A 339 -6.57 -13.00 6.65
C ALA A 339 -5.67 -12.07 5.82
N TYR A 340 -5.88 -10.75 5.88
CA TYR A 340 -5.04 -9.79 5.18
C TYR A 340 -3.72 -9.57 5.91
N LEU A 341 -2.75 -9.07 5.14
CA LEU A 341 -1.45 -8.71 5.66
C LEU A 341 -0.94 -7.44 5.00
N PHE A 342 -0.03 -6.77 5.70
CA PHE A 342 0.68 -5.60 5.20
C PHE A 342 2.15 -5.73 5.58
N VAL A 343 3.04 -5.20 4.74
CA VAL A 343 4.49 -5.24 4.98
C VAL A 343 5.05 -3.82 4.92
N ASP A 344 5.68 -3.39 6.00
CA ASP A 344 6.31 -2.06 6.06
C ASP A 344 7.70 -2.05 5.38
N ARG A 345 8.27 -0.85 5.23
CA ARG A 345 9.62 -0.67 4.62
C ARG A 345 10.75 -1.31 5.42
N GLN A 346 10.51 -1.69 6.68
CA GLN A 346 11.45 -2.43 7.52
C GLN A 346 11.24 -3.95 7.40
N GLN A 347 10.37 -4.38 6.47
CA GLN A 347 9.93 -5.76 6.26
C GLN A 347 9.27 -6.38 7.49
N SER A 348 8.66 -5.56 8.33
CA SER A 348 7.78 -6.04 9.39
C SER A 348 6.44 -6.45 8.78
N VAL A 349 5.91 -7.58 9.23
CA VAL A 349 4.67 -8.17 8.73
C VAL A 349 3.55 -7.90 9.73
N TYR A 350 2.50 -7.24 9.26
CA TYR A 350 1.28 -6.97 9.99
C TYR A 350 0.22 -7.96 9.50
N VAL A 351 -0.48 -8.64 10.40
CA VAL A 351 -1.39 -9.73 10.04
C VAL A 351 -2.71 -9.58 10.79
N SER A 352 -3.82 -9.62 10.06
CA SER A 352 -5.15 -9.80 10.64
C SER A 352 -5.30 -11.24 11.12
N ASP A 353 -5.21 -11.45 12.43
CA ASP A 353 -5.34 -12.75 13.08
C ASP A 353 -6.82 -13.00 13.41
N MET A 354 -7.60 -13.27 12.37
CA MET A 354 -9.06 -13.10 12.33
C MET A 354 -9.79 -13.83 13.46
N GLU A 355 -9.49 -15.11 13.69
CA GLU A 355 -10.19 -15.92 14.70
C GLU A 355 -9.72 -15.63 16.12
N ASN A 356 -8.56 -15.01 16.28
CA ASN A 356 -8.07 -14.53 17.57
C ASN A 356 -8.47 -13.07 17.84
N ASN A 357 -9.24 -12.44 16.95
CA ASN A 357 -9.79 -11.09 17.13
C ASN A 357 -8.71 -10.02 17.42
N ARG A 358 -7.55 -10.12 16.76
CA ARG A 358 -6.39 -9.25 16.99
C ARG A 358 -5.62 -8.96 15.71
N VAL A 359 -4.83 -7.91 15.72
CA VAL A 359 -3.80 -7.64 14.70
C VAL A 359 -2.43 -7.79 15.34
N MET A 360 -1.60 -8.58 14.68
CA MET A 360 -0.26 -8.92 15.13
C MET A 360 0.78 -8.30 14.20
N LYS A 361 1.91 -7.85 14.75
CA LYS A 361 3.11 -7.39 14.03
C LYS A 361 4.29 -8.31 14.33
N TRP A 362 4.96 -8.81 13.30
CA TRP A 362 6.28 -9.43 13.40
C TRP A 362 7.32 -8.51 12.81
N ASN A 363 8.32 -8.12 13.60
CA ASN A 363 9.51 -7.48 13.05
C ASN A 363 10.31 -8.50 12.22
N LYS A 364 11.09 -8.03 11.24
CA LYS A 364 11.93 -8.90 10.40
C LYS A 364 12.80 -9.83 11.27
N GLY A 365 12.66 -11.13 11.07
CA GLY A 365 13.44 -12.16 11.77
C GLY A 365 12.94 -12.50 13.20
N ALA A 366 11.85 -11.88 13.66
CA ALA A 366 11.28 -12.21 14.97
C ALA A 366 10.65 -13.60 14.98
N THR A 367 10.83 -14.34 16.08
CA THR A 367 10.21 -15.66 16.30
C THR A 367 8.80 -15.55 16.90
N GLU A 368 8.47 -14.40 17.46
CA GLU A 368 7.18 -14.06 18.09
C GLU A 368 6.73 -12.68 17.63
N GLY A 369 5.42 -12.48 17.58
CA GLY A 369 4.80 -11.24 17.19
C GLY A 369 4.41 -10.39 18.39
N ILE A 370 3.95 -9.18 18.10
CA ILE A 370 3.47 -8.20 19.08
C ILE A 370 2.04 -7.85 18.69
N ILE A 371 1.15 -7.79 19.67
CA ILE A 371 -0.22 -7.33 19.44
C ILE A 371 -0.23 -5.81 19.36
N ILE A 372 -0.74 -5.31 18.25
CA ILE A 372 -0.79 -3.87 17.97
C ILE A 372 -2.21 -3.32 17.91
N ALA A 373 -3.22 -4.18 17.79
CA ALA A 373 -4.63 -3.86 17.96
C ALA A 373 -5.41 -5.11 18.39
N GLY A 374 -6.49 -4.90 19.13
CA GLY A 374 -7.26 -5.98 19.77
C GLY A 374 -6.70 -6.40 21.13
N SER A 375 -7.36 -7.32 21.83
CA SER A 375 -6.89 -7.86 23.14
C SER A 375 -6.27 -9.26 23.03
N GLN A 376 -5.42 -9.60 24.01
CA GLN A 376 -5.08 -11.01 24.34
C GLN A 376 -6.15 -11.67 25.19
N ASP A 377 -6.82 -10.87 26.01
CA ASP A 377 -7.74 -11.33 27.03
C ASP A 377 -9.18 -11.17 26.54
N TYR A 378 -9.98 -12.21 26.70
CA TYR A 378 -11.45 -12.20 26.56
C TYR A 378 -12.11 -11.35 27.67
N GLY A 379 -11.59 -10.14 27.92
CA GLY A 379 -11.94 -9.27 29.04
C GLY A 379 -12.69 -8.01 28.61
N ASN A 380 -13.99 -8.15 28.38
CA ASN A 380 -15.11 -7.22 28.63
C ASN A 380 -15.10 -5.74 28.17
N ALA A 381 -14.02 -5.20 27.59
CA ALA A 381 -14.09 -3.89 26.94
C ALA A 381 -14.55 -4.07 25.48
N ARG A 382 -15.78 -3.64 25.17
CA ARG A 382 -16.35 -3.65 23.79
C ARG A 382 -15.46 -2.93 22.74
N THR A 383 -14.48 -2.15 23.17
CA THR A 383 -13.54 -1.40 22.33
C THR A 383 -12.26 -2.15 21.96
N GLN A 384 -12.03 -3.35 22.50
CA GLN A 384 -10.84 -4.17 22.24
C GLN A 384 -11.11 -5.49 21.51
N SER A 385 -12.38 -5.92 21.40
CA SER A 385 -12.74 -7.04 20.53
C SER A 385 -12.90 -6.54 19.10
N ILE A 386 -11.87 -6.73 18.29
CA ILE A 386 -11.88 -6.37 16.87
C ILE A 386 -12.12 -7.63 16.02
N HIS A 387 -12.81 -7.52 14.89
CA HIS A 387 -13.00 -8.64 13.95
C HIS A 387 -12.28 -8.35 12.64
N PRO A 388 -10.93 -8.36 12.65
CA PRO A 388 -10.14 -7.77 11.59
C PRO A 388 -10.20 -8.65 10.34
N SER A 389 -10.53 -8.04 9.21
CA SER A 389 -10.34 -8.63 7.90
C SER A 389 -9.24 -7.89 7.15
N GLY A 390 -9.57 -6.87 6.36
CA GLY A 390 -8.62 -5.98 5.69
C GLY A 390 -7.83 -5.13 6.66
N LEU A 391 -6.54 -4.94 6.38
CA LEU A 391 -5.72 -3.96 7.08
C LEU A 391 -4.76 -3.25 6.12
N ILE A 392 -4.38 -2.03 6.47
CA ILE A 392 -3.25 -1.31 5.87
C ILE A 392 -2.59 -0.45 6.94
N VAL A 393 -1.31 -0.14 6.77
CA VAL A 393 -0.58 0.75 7.68
C VAL A 393 -0.04 1.91 6.87
N ASP A 394 -0.30 3.14 7.30
CA ASP A 394 0.24 4.32 6.62
C ASP A 394 1.75 4.50 6.87
N SER A 395 2.36 5.48 6.22
CA SER A 395 3.80 5.75 6.38
C SER A 395 4.20 6.25 7.78
N LEU A 396 3.23 6.65 8.61
CA LEU A 396 3.43 7.06 10.01
C LEU A 396 3.31 5.87 10.98
N GLY A 397 2.98 4.68 10.48
CA GLY A 397 2.76 3.49 11.31
C GLY A 397 1.36 3.42 11.92
N THR A 398 0.42 4.25 11.45
CA THR A 398 -0.99 4.17 11.85
C THR A 398 -1.66 3.02 11.14
N LEU A 399 -2.31 2.15 11.91
CA LEU A 399 -3.02 0.98 11.41
C LEU A 399 -4.48 1.34 11.12
N TYR A 400 -4.97 0.93 9.95
CA TYR A 400 -6.37 0.99 9.57
C TYR A 400 -6.89 -0.43 9.37
N ILE A 401 -8.07 -0.71 9.93
CA ILE A 401 -8.60 -2.07 10.05
C ILE A 401 -10.06 -2.05 9.60
N VAL A 402 -10.44 -2.94 8.70
CA VAL A 402 -11.84 -3.29 8.49
C VAL A 402 -12.28 -4.25 9.59
N GLU A 403 -13.30 -3.88 10.36
CA GLU A 403 -13.99 -4.80 11.26
C GLU A 403 -15.25 -5.35 10.57
N THR A 404 -15.13 -6.53 9.96
CA THR A 404 -16.22 -7.09 9.15
C THR A 404 -17.50 -7.28 9.96
N ALA A 405 -17.44 -7.85 11.16
CA ALA A 405 -18.64 -8.17 11.93
C ALA A 405 -19.32 -6.92 12.55
N ASN A 406 -18.61 -5.78 12.57
CA ASN A 406 -19.11 -4.52 13.11
C ASN A 406 -19.36 -3.48 12.01
N ASP A 407 -19.27 -3.87 10.74
CA ASP A 407 -19.58 -3.04 9.56
C ASP A 407 -18.91 -1.65 9.60
N ARG A 408 -17.61 -1.60 9.90
CA ARG A 408 -16.87 -0.33 10.10
C ARG A 408 -15.39 -0.43 9.78
N VAL A 409 -14.77 0.73 9.59
CA VAL A 409 -13.31 0.87 9.50
C VAL A 409 -12.79 1.67 10.70
N MET A 410 -11.74 1.14 11.33
CA MET A 410 -11.11 1.68 12.53
C MET A 410 -9.70 2.16 12.22
N ARG A 411 -9.29 3.25 12.90
CA ARG A 411 -7.90 3.74 12.94
C ARG A 411 -7.28 3.52 14.31
N TRP A 412 -6.07 2.98 14.34
CA TRP A 412 -5.26 2.75 15.54
C TRP A 412 -3.89 3.41 15.36
N THR A 413 -3.61 4.45 16.12
CA THR A 413 -2.28 5.07 16.16
C THR A 413 -1.32 4.22 16.98
N GLN A 414 -0.02 4.36 16.73
CA GLN A 414 1.00 3.62 17.47
C GLN A 414 0.86 3.83 18.98
N GLY A 415 0.77 2.73 19.72
CA GLY A 415 0.61 2.75 21.19
C GLY A 415 -0.80 3.03 21.70
N ALA A 416 -1.78 3.25 20.81
CA ALA A 416 -3.18 3.44 21.19
C ALA A 416 -3.73 2.21 21.94
N LYS A 417 -4.55 2.47 22.97
CA LYS A 417 -5.25 1.42 23.73
C LYS A 417 -6.61 1.03 23.13
N GLN A 418 -7.12 1.86 22.22
CA GLN A 418 -8.38 1.69 21.51
C GLN A 418 -8.30 2.37 20.14
N GLY A 419 -9.05 1.85 19.18
CA GLY A 419 -9.20 2.47 17.87
C GLY A 419 -10.30 3.52 17.84
N ILE A 420 -10.34 4.29 16.76
CA ILE A 420 -11.35 5.29 16.46
C ILE A 420 -12.05 4.89 15.16
N ILE A 421 -13.39 4.91 15.14
CA ILE A 421 -14.17 4.69 13.92
C ILE A 421 -13.90 5.86 12.96
N ILE A 422 -13.52 5.58 11.72
CA ILE A 422 -13.29 6.62 10.70
C ILE A 422 -14.41 6.67 9.65
N VAL A 423 -14.99 5.52 9.29
CA VAL A 423 -16.17 5.38 8.41
C VAL A 423 -16.97 4.13 8.79
N GLY A 424 -18.26 4.10 8.47
CA GLY A 424 -19.17 3.00 8.81
C GLY A 424 -19.62 3.02 10.27
N GLY A 425 -20.12 1.88 10.77
CA GLY A 425 -20.66 1.78 12.14
C GLY A 425 -22.05 2.40 12.33
N ASN A 426 -22.72 2.78 11.24
CA ASN A 426 -24.07 3.36 11.23
C ASN A 426 -25.18 2.30 11.02
N GLY A 427 -24.92 1.07 11.46
CA GLY A 427 -25.74 -0.10 11.18
C GLY A 427 -25.44 -0.71 9.81
N LYS A 428 -25.87 -1.98 9.65
CA LYS A 428 -25.79 -2.68 8.38
C LYS A 428 -26.77 -2.10 7.36
N GLY A 429 -26.37 -1.93 6.12
CA GLY A 429 -27.25 -1.47 5.07
C GLY A 429 -26.53 -0.96 3.82
N LYS A 430 -27.30 -0.38 2.90
CA LYS A 430 -26.88 0.04 1.55
C LYS A 430 -26.66 1.54 1.40
N GLU A 431 -26.94 2.32 2.44
CA GLU A 431 -26.74 3.76 2.42
C GLU A 431 -25.25 4.12 2.27
N ALA A 432 -24.96 5.35 1.87
CA ALA A 432 -23.59 5.82 1.59
C ALA A 432 -22.65 5.78 2.81
N ASN A 433 -23.20 5.81 4.02
CA ASN A 433 -22.45 5.75 5.28
C ASN A 433 -22.58 4.40 6.01
N GLN A 434 -23.12 3.39 5.33
CA GLN A 434 -23.34 2.04 5.83
C GLN A 434 -22.54 1.02 5.02
N PHE A 435 -22.22 -0.10 5.67
CA PHE A 435 -21.61 -1.27 5.06
C PHE A 435 -22.42 -2.51 5.40
N GLU A 436 -22.18 -3.60 4.69
CA GLU A 436 -22.60 -4.94 5.08
C GLU A 436 -21.47 -5.94 4.78
N HIS A 437 -20.84 -6.45 5.84
CA HIS A 437 -19.68 -7.33 5.78
C HIS A 437 -18.50 -6.77 4.95
N PRO A 438 -17.96 -5.59 5.28
CA PRO A 438 -16.82 -5.05 4.55
C PRO A 438 -15.59 -5.96 4.68
N ARG A 439 -14.74 -6.00 3.64
CA ARG A 439 -13.58 -6.91 3.54
C ARG A 439 -12.26 -6.17 3.35
N GLY A 440 -11.82 -5.96 2.12
CA GLY A 440 -10.59 -5.26 1.78
C GLY A 440 -10.71 -3.76 1.96
N LEU A 441 -9.58 -3.11 2.21
CA LEU A 441 -9.45 -1.66 2.17
C LEU A 441 -8.14 -1.26 1.52
N SER A 442 -8.09 -0.08 0.90
CA SER A 442 -6.87 0.51 0.38
C SER A 442 -6.96 2.03 0.35
N PHE A 443 -5.82 2.70 0.17
CA PHE A 443 -5.77 4.15 -0.02
C PHE A 443 -5.23 4.47 -1.41
N ASP A 444 -5.73 5.55 -2.00
CA ASP A 444 -5.00 6.21 -3.09
C ASP A 444 -3.90 7.14 -2.56
N ARG A 445 -3.03 7.63 -3.44
CA ARG A 445 -1.94 8.56 -3.10
C ARG A 445 -2.42 9.87 -2.48
N GLN A 446 -3.69 10.24 -2.62
CA GLN A 446 -4.26 11.43 -2.00
C GLN A 446 -4.76 11.15 -0.58
N GLY A 447 -4.80 9.89 -0.14
CA GLY A 447 -5.33 9.48 1.15
C GLY A 447 -6.83 9.19 1.15
N ASN A 448 -7.49 9.13 -0.02
CA ASN A 448 -8.88 8.70 -0.07
C ASN A 448 -8.97 7.21 0.22
N LEU A 449 -9.93 6.83 1.07
CA LEU A 449 -10.14 5.46 1.52
C LEU A 449 -11.07 4.73 0.56
N TYR A 450 -10.69 3.54 0.11
CA TYR A 450 -11.52 2.62 -0.64
C TYR A 450 -11.82 1.40 0.22
N VAL A 451 -13.08 0.99 0.29
CA VAL A 451 -13.54 -0.15 1.09
C VAL A 451 -14.38 -1.06 0.21
N VAL A 452 -14.05 -2.35 0.20
CA VAL A 452 -14.90 -3.39 -0.40
C VAL A 452 -16.03 -3.69 0.57
N ASP A 453 -17.25 -3.49 0.10
CA ASP A 453 -18.50 -3.69 0.83
C ASP A 453 -19.18 -4.94 0.25
N GLU A 454 -18.73 -6.12 0.73
CA GLU A 454 -18.91 -7.43 0.09
C GLU A 454 -20.37 -7.76 -0.18
N ASN A 455 -21.23 -7.76 0.85
CA ASN A 455 -22.63 -8.19 0.69
C ASN A 455 -23.47 -7.16 -0.06
N ASN A 456 -22.98 -5.92 -0.15
CA ASN A 456 -23.57 -4.90 -1.00
C ASN A 456 -23.00 -4.92 -2.43
N ASN A 457 -22.09 -5.84 -2.74
CA ASN A 457 -21.52 -6.05 -4.08
C ASN A 457 -20.96 -4.77 -4.69
N ARG A 458 -20.22 -3.98 -3.89
CA ARG A 458 -19.70 -2.68 -4.30
C ARG A 458 -18.35 -2.35 -3.67
N VAL A 459 -17.69 -1.36 -4.25
CA VAL A 459 -16.55 -0.66 -3.63
C VAL A 459 -16.95 0.78 -3.39
N GLN A 460 -16.78 1.26 -2.15
CA GLN A 460 -17.04 2.64 -1.76
C GLN A 460 -15.74 3.42 -1.57
N ARG A 461 -15.71 4.66 -2.06
CA ARG A 461 -14.63 5.62 -1.85
C ARG A 461 -15.08 6.73 -0.90
N PHE A 462 -14.27 7.02 0.11
CA PHE A 462 -14.46 8.12 1.04
C PHE A 462 -13.33 9.13 0.86
N SER A 463 -13.69 10.38 0.63
CA SER A 463 -12.71 11.45 0.41
C SER A 463 -12.13 11.93 1.73
N ILE A 464 -10.82 12.16 1.77
CA ILE A 464 -10.15 12.79 2.92
C ILE A 464 -10.52 14.29 2.98
N GLN A 465 -10.70 14.82 4.19
CA GLN A 465 -11.08 16.22 4.48
C GLN A 465 -9.88 17.10 4.84
#